data_AF-A0A392TFB4-F1
#
_entry.id   AF-A0A392TFB4-F1
#
_cell.length_a   1.000
_cell.length_b   1.000
_cell.length_c   1.000
_cell.angle_alpha   90.00
_cell.angle_beta   90.00
_cell.angle_gamma   90.00
#
_symmetry.space_group_name_H-M   'P 1'
#
loop_
_entity.id
_entity.type
_entity.pdbx_description
1 polymer ?
#
loop_
_entity_poly.entity_id
_entity_poly.type
_entity_poly.pdbx_seq_one_letter_code
_entity_poly.pdbx_strand_id
1 'polypeptide(L)'
;EWTDECEQALQHLKKALSEPPVLSRPDDEEVIYLYLSVASEAVSAALVRETHEGQKPVYFSSKVLQGPELRYQQIEKISLALINAARRL
;
A
#
# COMPACT_ATOMS: atom_id res chain seq x y z
N GLU A 1 -5.02 3.50 -28.30
CA GLU A 1 -6.43 3.08 -28.43
C GLU A 1 -6.78 2.18 -27.26
N TRP A 2 -8.05 2.09 -26.92
CA TRP A 2 -8.55 1.14 -25.92
C TRP A 2 -8.66 -0.23 -26.59
N THR A 3 -7.90 -1.22 -26.12
CA THR A 3 -7.93 -2.58 -26.67
C THR A 3 -8.76 -3.51 -25.78
N ASP A 4 -9.11 -4.68 -26.30
CA ASP A 4 -9.83 -5.71 -25.52
C ASP A 4 -9.02 -6.14 -24.29
N GLU A 5 -7.68 -6.18 -24.38
CA GLU A 5 -6.80 -6.45 -23.25
C GLU A 5 -6.88 -5.34 -22.18
N CYS A 6 -7.00 -4.07 -22.59
CA CYS A 6 -7.20 -2.96 -21.66
C CYS A 6 -8.53 -3.10 -20.90
N GLU A 7 -9.61 -3.48 -21.60
CA GLU A 7 -10.91 -3.71 -20.97
C GLU A 7 -10.83 -4.87 -19.97
N GLN A 8 -10.24 -6.00 -20.36
CA GLN A 8 -10.07 -7.15 -19.48
C GLN A 8 -9.24 -6.81 -18.23
N ALA A 9 -8.14 -6.09 -18.39
CA ALA A 9 -7.30 -5.65 -17.26
C ALA A 9 -8.07 -4.73 -16.31
N LEU A 10 -8.87 -3.79 -16.84
CA LEU A 10 -9.72 -2.92 -16.01
C LEU A 10 -10.79 -3.73 -15.27
N GLN A 11 -11.45 -4.69 -15.92
CA GLN A 11 -12.46 -5.53 -15.27
C GLN A 11 -11.85 -6.42 -14.18
N HIS A 12 -10.65 -6.97 -14.41
CA HIS A 12 -9.89 -7.69 -13.38
C HIS A 12 -9.59 -6.80 -12.18
N LEU A 13 -9.13 -5.56 -12.42
CA LEU A 13 -8.87 -4.59 -11.34
C LEU A 13 -10.14 -4.25 -10.56
N LYS A 14 -11.26 -3.99 -11.24
CA LYS A 14 -12.56 -3.73 -10.59
C LYS A 14 -13.00 -4.89 -9.70
N LYS A 15 -12.86 -6.12 -10.19
CA LYS A 15 -13.20 -7.32 -9.41
C LYS A 15 -12.31 -7.43 -8.17
N ALA A 16 -11.00 -7.29 -8.32
CA ALA A 16 -10.07 -7.33 -7.21
C ALA A 16 -10.36 -6.25 -6.14
N LEU A 17 -10.76 -5.05 -6.56
CA LEU A 17 -11.16 -3.98 -5.63
C LEU A 17 -12.53 -4.22 -4.97
N SER A 18 -13.41 -4.97 -5.62
CA SER A 18 -14.72 -5.35 -5.07
C SER A 18 -14.62 -6.47 -4.03
N GLU A 19 -13.52 -7.23 -4.04
CA GLU A 19 -13.25 -8.36 -3.15
C GLU A 19 -12.00 -8.06 -2.30
N PRO A 20 -12.05 -7.07 -1.37
CA PRO A 20 -10.87 -6.68 -0.61
C PRO A 20 -10.37 -7.85 0.25
N PRO A 21 -9.04 -8.01 0.41
CA PRO A 21 -8.49 -9.07 1.24
C PRO A 21 -8.93 -8.87 2.70
N VAL A 22 -9.20 -9.98 3.38
CA VAL A 22 -9.50 -9.97 4.81
C VAL A 22 -8.23 -9.57 5.56
N LEU A 23 -8.30 -8.48 6.32
CA LEU A 23 -7.21 -8.06 7.20
C LEU A 23 -7.06 -9.06 8.34
N SER A 24 -5.81 -9.38 8.66
CA SER A 24 -5.44 -10.29 9.73
C SER A 24 -4.93 -9.53 10.94
N ARG A 25 -5.21 -10.06 12.13
CA ARG A 25 -4.61 -9.56 13.37
C ARG A 25 -3.19 -10.12 13.48
N PRO A 26 -2.18 -9.31 13.85
CA PRO A 26 -0.87 -9.83 14.19
C PRO A 26 -0.89 -10.52 15.55
N ASP A 27 -0.03 -11.51 15.72
CA ASP A 27 0.16 -12.18 17.02
C ASP A 27 1.16 -11.39 17.89
N ASP A 28 1.10 -11.61 19.20
CA ASP A 28 2.01 -10.94 20.13
C ASP A 28 3.46 -11.33 19.83
N GLU A 29 4.36 -10.34 19.82
CA GLU A 29 5.80 -10.50 19.51
C GLU A 29 6.12 -11.00 18.08
N GLU A 30 5.13 -11.03 17.18
CA GLU A 30 5.32 -11.41 15.78
C GLU A 30 6.13 -10.34 15.02
N VAL A 31 7.06 -10.79 14.17
CA VAL A 31 7.74 -9.91 13.21
C VAL A 31 6.78 -9.56 12.08
N ILE A 32 6.54 -8.26 11.90
CA ILE A 32 5.67 -7.75 10.84
C ILE A 32 6.51 -6.94 9.85
N TYR A 33 6.19 -7.09 8.56
CA TYR A 33 6.88 -6.41 7.47
C TYR A 33 6.12 -5.17 7.04
N LEU A 34 6.86 -4.09 6.80
CA LEU A 34 6.32 -2.84 6.28
C LEU A 34 6.78 -2.64 4.83
N TYR A 35 5.83 -2.70 3.91
CA TYR A 35 6.05 -2.33 2.51
C TYR A 35 5.73 -0.86 2.30
N LEU A 36 6.64 -0.11 1.69
CA LEU A 36 6.43 1.30 1.33
C LEU A 36 6.38 1.44 -0.19
N SER A 37 5.42 2.22 -0.68
CA SER A 37 5.31 2.59 -2.09
C SER A 37 5.28 4.11 -2.22
N VAL A 38 5.98 4.60 -3.24
CA VAL A 38 6.13 6.03 -3.51
C VAL A 38 5.86 6.28 -4.98
N ALA A 39 4.87 7.14 -5.23
CA ALA A 39 4.55 7.69 -6.54
C ALA A 39 4.86 9.20 -6.56
N SER A 40 4.68 9.82 -7.74
CA SER A 40 4.82 11.27 -7.89
C SER A 40 3.89 12.05 -6.96
N GLU A 41 2.65 11.60 -6.82
CA GLU A 41 1.54 12.32 -6.19
C GLU A 41 1.01 11.66 -4.92
N ALA A 42 1.49 10.47 -4.57
CA ALA A 42 1.01 9.72 -3.41
C ALA A 42 2.11 8.86 -2.80
N VAL A 43 1.98 8.60 -1.51
CA VAL A 43 2.75 7.57 -0.80
C VAL A 43 1.80 6.62 -0.10
N SER A 44 2.20 5.36 0.02
CA SER A 44 1.44 4.35 0.73
C SER A 44 2.33 3.38 1.48
N ALA A 45 1.73 2.71 2.45
CA ALA A 45 2.33 1.70 3.28
C ALA A 45 1.37 0.54 3.48
N ALA A 46 1.89 -0.67 3.48
CA ALA A 46 1.16 -1.89 3.81
C ALA A 46 1.92 -2.64 4.90
N LEU A 47 1.23 -2.92 6.00
CA LEU A 47 1.72 -3.77 7.07
C LEU A 47 1.27 -5.21 6.78
N VAL A 48 2.21 -6.15 6.75
CA VAL A 48 2.01 -7.52 6.27
C VAL A 48 2.72 -8.49 7.21
N ARG A 49 2.03 -9.56 7.59
CA ARG A 49 2.63 -10.69 8.31
C ARG A 49 2.94 -11.84 7.36
N GLU A 50 4.01 -12.58 7.63
CA GLU A 50 4.34 -13.80 6.89
C GLU A 50 3.76 -15.01 7.62
N THR A 51 2.96 -15.81 6.90
CA THR A 51 2.38 -17.04 7.41
C THR A 51 2.78 -18.22 6.52
N HIS A 52 2.55 -19.44 6.98
CA HIS A 52 2.76 -20.64 6.16
C HIS A 52 1.87 -20.66 4.91
N GLU A 53 0.74 -19.95 4.92
CA GLU A 53 -0.17 -19.78 3.78
C GLU A 53 0.24 -18.61 2.86
N GLY A 54 1.37 -17.94 3.16
CA GLY A 54 1.86 -16.76 2.46
C GLY A 54 1.66 -15.46 3.24
N GLN A 55 1.75 -14.35 2.52
CA GLN A 55 1.66 -13.01 3.09
C GLN A 55 0.21 -12.62 3.35
N LYS A 56 -0.09 -12.23 4.60
CA LYS A 56 -1.42 -11.74 5.00
C LYS A 56 -1.34 -10.27 5.37
N PRO A 57 -2.18 -9.40 4.79
CA PRO A 57 -2.20 -8.00 5.15
C PRO A 57 -2.76 -7.81 6.56
N VAL A 58 -2.20 -6.86 7.28
CA VAL A 58 -2.63 -6.43 8.62
C VAL A 58 -3.29 -5.06 8.54
N TYR A 59 -2.65 -4.12 7.84
CA TYR A 59 -3.14 -2.75 7.74
C TYR A 59 -2.62 -2.05 6.48
N PHE A 60 -3.36 -1.06 6.00
CA PHE A 60 -2.97 -0.22 4.86
C PHE A 60 -3.13 1.26 5.20
N SER A 61 -2.16 2.07 4.81
CA SER A 61 -2.23 3.53 4.91
C SER A 61 -1.78 4.15 3.60
N SER A 62 -2.51 5.15 3.12
CA SER A 62 -2.11 5.95 1.96
C SER A 62 -2.32 7.43 2.22
N LYS A 63 -1.53 8.25 1.54
CA LYS A 63 -1.61 9.71 1.61
C LYS A 63 -1.34 10.30 0.23
N VAL A 64 -2.25 11.16 -0.21
CA VAL A 64 -2.03 12.05 -1.35
C VAL A 64 -1.08 13.17 -0.90
N LEU A 65 -0.04 13.40 -1.68
CA LEU A 65 0.95 14.45 -1.43
C LEU A 65 0.35 15.81 -1.79
N GLN A 66 0.58 16.81 -0.95
CA GLN A 66 0.03 18.15 -1.16
C GLN A 66 1.10 19.24 -1.03
N GLY A 67 0.93 20.31 -1.81
CA GLY A 67 1.76 21.51 -1.74
C GLY A 67 3.27 21.18 -1.84
N PRO A 68 4.09 21.51 -0.83
CA PRO A 68 5.53 21.24 -0.86
C PRO A 68 5.89 19.75 -1.02
N GLU A 69 5.05 18.83 -0.53
CA GLU A 69 5.35 17.40 -0.50
C GLU A 69 5.48 16.79 -1.90
N LEU A 70 4.83 17.39 -2.90
CA LEU A 70 4.95 16.98 -4.31
C LEU A 70 6.37 17.13 -4.84
N ARG A 71 7.12 18.11 -4.31
CA ARG A 71 8.47 18.48 -4.75
C ARG A 71 9.58 17.77 -3.98
N TYR A 72 9.23 16.96 -2.99
CA TYR A 72 10.19 16.14 -2.26
C TYR A 72 10.93 15.18 -3.19
N GLN A 73 12.20 14.96 -2.90
CA GLN A 73 12.99 13.92 -3.53
C GLN A 73 12.43 12.54 -3.16
N GLN A 74 12.73 11.52 -3.95
CA GLN A 74 12.21 10.17 -3.72
C GLN A 74 12.55 9.66 -2.31
N ILE A 75 13.77 9.91 -1.81
CA ILE A 75 14.18 9.50 -0.47
C ILE A 75 13.36 10.20 0.63
N GLU A 76 13.05 11.49 0.46
CA GLU A 76 12.23 12.25 1.39
C GLU A 76 10.78 11.76 1.39
N LYS A 77 10.24 11.38 0.21
CA LYS A 77 8.91 10.76 0.10
C LYS A 77 8.87 9.39 0.78
N ILE A 78 9.93 8.59 0.70
CA ILE A 78 10.04 7.31 1.44
C ILE A 78 10.02 7.58 2.95
N SER A 79 10.82 8.53 3.43
CA SER A 79 10.82 8.92 4.85
C SER A 79 9.44 9.42 5.30
N LEU A 80 8.76 10.21 4.46
CA LEU A 80 7.40 10.67 4.72
C LEU A 80 6.41 9.50 4.77
N ALA A 81 6.51 8.52 3.87
CA ALA A 81 5.68 7.31 3.88
C ALA A 81 5.84 6.54 5.19
N LEU A 82 7.08 6.34 5.64
CA LEU A 82 7.41 5.67 6.90
C LEU A 82 6.83 6.41 8.11
N ILE A 83 7.03 7.74 8.19
CA ILE A 83 6.49 8.57 9.28
C ILE A 83 4.96 8.55 9.30
N ASN A 84 4.31 8.59 8.12
CA ASN A 84 2.86 8.51 8.05
C ASN A 84 2.34 7.14 8.50
N ALA A 85 3.02 6.06 8.12
CA ALA A 85 2.68 4.71 8.55
C ALA A 85 2.81 4.58 10.08
N ALA A 86 3.97 4.93 10.64
CA ALA A 86 4.25 4.81 12.08
C ALA A 86 3.37 5.68 12.99
N ARG A 87 2.71 6.71 12.45
CA ARG A 87 1.75 7.54 13.19
C ARG A 87 0.31 7.01 13.16
N ARG A 88 -0.01 6.15 12.20
CA ARG A 88 -1.36 5.60 11.98
C ARG A 88 -1.49 4.16 12.49
N LEU A 89 -0.36 3.46 12.53
CA LEU A 89 -0.17 2.18 13.20
C LEU A 89 0.06 2.42 14.70
#